data_AF-A0A7S3IU84-F1
#
_entry.id   AF-A0A7S3IU84-F1
#
_cell.length_a   1.000
_cell.length_b   1.000
_cell.length_c   1.000
_cell.angle_alpha   90.00
_cell.angle_beta   90.00
_cell.angle_gamma   90.00
#
_symmetry.space_group_name_H-M   'P 1'
#
loop_
_entity.id
_entity.type
_entity.pdbx_description
1 polymer ?
#
loop_
_entity_poly.entity_id
_entity_poly.type
_entity_poly.pdbx_seq_one_letter_code
_entity_poly.pdbx_strand_id
1 'polypeptide(L)'
;LGKGATSSVFSAEFKLQDPALPLPKSYALKVMDKTQIKQKNLQVRVQNEIEIQIFLNSSSSKFKKDQPLDLFDPTLVMYHCFEDEANVYLLLEHCEGRELFFHIQSLKAKKTRLSEQQ
;
A
#
# COMPACT_ATOMS: atom_id res chain seq x y z
N LEU A 1 2.26 -6.44 -9.37
CA LEU A 1 0.96 -6.42 -8.64
C LEU A 1 -0.10 -5.70 -9.44
N GLY A 2 0.16 -4.50 -9.95
CA GLY A 2 -0.80 -3.79 -10.81
C GLY A 2 -0.16 -2.61 -11.53
N LYS A 3 -0.92 -1.97 -12.43
CA LYS A 3 -0.50 -0.75 -13.14
C LYS A 3 -1.61 0.29 -13.05
N GLY A 4 -1.25 1.48 -12.58
CA GLY A 4 -2.10 2.66 -12.53
C GLY A 4 -1.83 3.61 -13.71
N ALA A 5 -2.48 4.77 -13.68
CA ALA A 5 -2.39 5.76 -14.75
C ALA A 5 -0.99 6.42 -14.88
N THR A 6 -0.25 6.53 -13.78
CA THR A 6 1.10 7.12 -13.71
C THR A 6 2.04 6.28 -12.85
N SER A 7 1.62 5.06 -12.52
CA SER A 7 2.30 4.24 -11.53
C SER A 7 2.28 2.77 -11.87
N SER A 8 3.26 2.04 -11.35
CA SER A 8 3.29 0.58 -11.38
C SER A 8 3.57 0.07 -9.99
N VAL A 9 2.92 -1.03 -9.61
CA VAL A 9 3.05 -1.65 -8.29
C VAL A 9 3.73 -3.00 -8.43
N PHE A 10 4.85 -3.17 -7.75
CA PHE A 10 5.70 -4.36 -7.76
C PHE A 10 5.66 -5.06 -6.41
N SER A 11 5.94 -6.36 -6.40
CA SER A 11 6.30 -7.05 -5.16
C SER A 11 7.77 -6.73 -4.85
N ALA A 12 8.07 -6.40 -3.61
CA ALA A 12 9.41 -6.02 -3.18
C ALA A 12 9.77 -6.71 -1.86
N GLU A 13 11.06 -6.95 -1.66
CA GLU A 13 11.62 -7.56 -0.46
C GLU A 13 12.86 -6.75 -0.04
N PHE A 14 13.09 -6.61 1.27
CA PHE A 14 14.32 -5.99 1.76
C PHE A 14 15.51 -6.93 1.52
N LYS A 15 16.57 -6.40 0.90
CA LYS A 15 17.82 -7.15 0.68
C LYS A 15 18.59 -7.42 1.97
N LEU A 16 18.43 -6.58 2.97
CA LEU A 16 19.00 -6.72 4.30
C LEU A 16 17.85 -6.93 5.26
N GLN A 17 17.62 -8.18 5.68
CA GLN A 17 16.72 -8.46 6.79
C GLN A 17 17.45 -8.11 8.07
N ASP A 18 16.98 -7.08 8.77
CA ASP A 18 17.35 -6.88 10.17
C ASP A 18 16.66 -7.98 11.00
N PRO A 19 17.40 -8.91 11.63
CA PRO A 19 16.82 -9.99 12.43
C PRO A 19 15.98 -9.49 13.61
N ALA A 20 16.12 -8.22 14.02
CA ALA A 20 15.42 -7.63 15.14
C ALA A 20 14.02 -7.08 14.79
N LEU A 21 13.65 -7.01 13.51
CA LEU A 21 12.35 -6.46 13.10
C LEU A 21 11.46 -7.56 12.50
N PRO A 22 10.30 -7.89 13.12
CA PRO A 22 9.32 -8.81 12.55
C PRO A 22 8.61 -8.14 11.38
N LEU A 23 9.30 -8.08 10.26
CA LEU A 23 8.83 -7.45 9.04
C LEU A 23 8.13 -8.47 8.14
N PRO A 24 7.08 -8.07 7.41
CA PRO A 24 6.42 -8.95 6.46
C PRO A 24 7.44 -9.45 5.42
N LYS A 25 7.24 -10.71 4.98
CA LYS A 25 8.13 -11.36 4.00
C LYS A 25 8.18 -10.62 2.67
N SER A 26 7.15 -9.84 2.34
CA SER A 26 7.05 -9.09 1.09
C SER A 26 6.23 -7.81 1.26
N TYR A 27 6.50 -6.86 0.37
CA TYR A 27 5.91 -5.52 0.32
C TYR A 27 5.35 -5.22 -1.07
N ALA A 28 4.44 -4.27 -1.13
CA ALA A 28 4.00 -3.67 -2.38
C ALA A 28 4.74 -2.34 -2.60
N LEU A 29 5.61 -2.28 -3.61
CA LEU A 29 6.31 -1.05 -4.00
C LEU A 29 5.56 -0.36 -5.14
N LYS A 30 4.91 0.76 -4.86
CA LYS A 30 4.29 1.63 -5.86
C LYS A 30 5.33 2.65 -6.35
N VAL A 31 5.67 2.55 -7.63
CA VAL A 31 6.60 3.45 -8.32
C VAL A 31 5.80 4.41 -9.18
N MET A 32 6.00 5.71 -8.99
CA MET A 32 5.29 6.77 -9.70
C MET A 32 6.26 7.67 -10.46
N ASP A 33 6.04 7.82 -11.76
CA ASP A 33 6.93 8.57 -12.65
C ASP A 33 6.66 10.09 -12.56
N LYS A 34 7.68 10.86 -12.15
CA LYS A 34 7.56 12.32 -11.95
C LYS A 34 7.25 13.07 -13.24
N THR A 35 7.78 12.61 -14.37
CA THR A 35 7.52 13.18 -15.70
C THR A 35 6.05 13.00 -16.08
N GLN A 36 5.50 11.80 -15.90
CA GLN A 36 4.10 11.50 -16.20
C GLN A 36 3.13 12.23 -15.26
N ILE A 37 3.48 12.34 -13.97
CA ILE A 37 2.71 13.12 -13.01
C ILE A 37 2.62 14.59 -13.46
N LYS A 38 3.76 15.15 -13.88
CA LYS A 38 3.81 16.54 -14.36
C LYS A 38 2.99 16.75 -15.62
N GLN A 39 3.14 15.86 -16.61
CA GLN A 39 2.41 15.92 -17.88
C GLN A 39 0.89 15.85 -17.70
N LYS A 40 0.42 15.09 -16.70
CA LYS A 40 -1.02 14.91 -16.42
C LYS A 40 -1.58 15.88 -15.39
N ASN A 41 -0.80 16.85 -14.92
CA ASN A 41 -1.19 17.81 -13.88
C ASN A 41 -1.69 17.14 -12.59
N LEU A 42 -1.03 16.06 -12.15
CA LEU A 42 -1.44 15.25 -11.00
C LEU A 42 -0.62 15.51 -9.73
N GLN A 43 0.23 16.55 -9.71
CA GLN A 43 1.16 16.82 -8.61
C GLN A 43 0.45 16.94 -7.27
N VAL A 44 -0.60 17.77 -7.20
CA VAL A 44 -1.40 17.98 -5.98
C VAL A 44 -2.07 16.69 -5.52
N ARG A 45 -2.56 15.87 -6.46
CA ARG A 45 -3.22 14.60 -6.13
C ARG A 45 -2.24 13.59 -5.52
N VAL A 46 -1.03 13.51 -6.06
CA VAL A 46 0.02 12.64 -5.52
C VAL A 46 0.46 13.12 -4.15
N GLN A 47 0.65 14.44 -3.99
CA GLN A 47 0.99 15.03 -2.70
C GLN A 47 -0.08 14.71 -1.63
N ASN A 48 -1.35 14.90 -1.97
CA ASN A 48 -2.46 14.57 -1.07
C ASN A 48 -2.49 13.09 -0.70
N GLU A 49 -2.22 12.18 -1.65
CA GLU A 49 -2.16 10.73 -1.36
C GLU A 49 -1.08 10.42 -0.31
N ILE A 50 0.11 11.02 -0.47
CA ILE A 50 1.23 10.85 0.46
C ILE A 50 0.88 11.42 1.83
N GLU A 51 0.36 12.65 1.89
CA GLU A 51 0.00 13.31 3.15
C GLU A 51 -1.07 12.55 3.92
N ILE A 52 -2.11 12.06 3.24
CA ILE A 52 -3.15 11.25 3.86
C ILE A 52 -2.57 9.96 4.43
N GLN A 53 -1.71 9.26 3.69
CA GLN A 53 -1.09 8.03 4.18
C GLN A 53 -0.17 8.29 5.37
N ILE A 54 0.64 9.35 5.34
CA ILE A 54 1.45 9.77 6.50
C ILE A 54 0.56 10.09 7.69
N PHE A 55 -0.52 10.85 7.50
CA PHE A 55 -1.45 11.23 8.56
C PHE A 55 -2.13 10.02 9.20
N LEU A 56 -2.61 9.08 8.39
CA LEU A 56 -3.24 7.84 8.87
C LEU A 56 -2.24 7.02 9.68
N ASN A 57 -1.03 6.78 9.17
CA ASN A 57 0.02 6.07 9.91
C ASN A 57 0.41 6.77 11.23
N SER A 58 0.50 8.11 11.21
CA SER A 58 0.88 8.89 12.39
C SER A 58 -0.23 8.86 13.45
N SER A 59 -1.49 8.82 13.02
CA SER A 59 -2.66 8.72 13.90
C SER A 59 -2.84 7.31 14.46
N SER A 60 -2.45 6.29 13.70
CA SER A 60 -2.39 4.88 14.12
C SER A 60 -1.17 4.59 15.02
N SER A 61 -0.17 5.48 15.03
CA SER A 61 0.97 5.46 15.96
C SER A 61 0.56 5.91 17.37
N LYS A 62 -0.39 5.19 17.97
CA LYS A 62 -0.33 4.91 19.42
C LYS A 62 0.61 3.73 19.61
N PHE A 63 1.89 3.91 19.29
CA PHE A 63 2.97 3.07 19.80
C PHE A 63 3.04 3.24 21.32
N LYS A 64 2.12 2.58 22.04
CA LYS A 64 2.31 2.30 23.46
C LYS A 64 3.38 1.23 23.52
N LYS A 65 4.51 1.55 24.14
CA LYS A 65 5.66 0.64 24.37
C LYS A 65 5.29 -0.70 25.02
N ASP A 66 4.08 -0.82 25.56
CA ASP A 66 3.59 -1.97 26.31
C ASP A 66 2.36 -2.64 25.67
N GLN A 67 2.04 -2.39 24.40
CA GLN A 67 0.97 -3.14 23.71
C GLN A 67 1.55 -4.18 22.75
N PRO A 68 0.99 -5.42 22.76
CA PRO A 68 1.39 -6.45 21.82
C PRO A 68 1.21 -5.95 20.39
N LEU A 69 2.12 -6.39 19.52
CA LEU A 69 2.26 -6.02 18.11
C LEU A 69 1.00 -6.30 17.24
N ASP A 70 -0.07 -6.80 17.84
CA ASP A 70 -1.31 -7.24 17.21
C ASP A 70 -2.35 -6.12 17.06
N LEU A 71 -2.04 -4.89 17.49
CA LEU A 71 -2.94 -3.73 17.41
C LEU A 71 -2.49 -2.67 16.39
N PHE A 72 -1.83 -3.08 15.31
CA PHE A 72 -1.77 -2.23 14.12
C PHE A 72 -3.19 -2.06 13.57
N ASP A 73 -3.59 -0.82 13.29
CA ASP A 73 -4.84 -0.56 12.58
C ASP A 73 -4.73 -1.22 11.19
N PRO A 74 -5.47 -2.32 10.93
CA PRO A 74 -5.17 -3.25 9.83
C PRO A 74 -5.67 -2.74 8.47
N THR A 75 -5.95 -1.45 8.36
CA THR A 75 -6.79 -0.93 7.29
C THR A 75 -6.03 -0.22 6.18
N LEU A 76 -4.84 0.36 6.43
CA LEU A 76 -3.96 0.96 5.40
C LEU A 76 -2.54 1.20 5.95
N VAL A 77 -1.57 0.33 5.63
CA VAL A 77 -0.17 0.57 6.06
C VAL A 77 0.71 0.97 4.87
N MET A 78 1.08 2.25 4.83
CA MET A 78 2.28 2.69 4.12
C MET A 78 3.46 2.63 5.08
N TYR A 79 4.47 1.83 4.80
CA TYR A 79 5.65 1.73 5.67
C TYR A 79 6.64 2.88 5.45
N HIS A 80 6.82 3.28 4.19
CA HIS A 80 7.82 4.29 3.85
C HIS A 80 7.51 5.02 2.55
N CYS A 81 8.00 6.26 2.44
CA CYS A 81 7.95 7.06 1.23
C CYS A 81 9.33 7.65 0.98
N PHE A 82 9.83 7.53 -0.26
CA PHE A 82 11.10 8.09 -0.69
C PHE A 82 11.04 8.46 -2.17
N GLU A 83 12.00 9.23 -2.65
CA GLU A 83 12.04 9.67 -4.04
C GLU A 83 13.47 9.76 -4.58
N ASP A 84 13.61 9.60 -5.88
CA ASP A 84 14.83 9.92 -6.63
C ASP A 84 14.54 10.99 -7.70
N GLU A 85 15.48 11.21 -8.62
CA GLU A 85 15.33 12.21 -9.69
C GLU A 85 14.13 11.93 -10.61
N ALA A 86 13.80 10.66 -10.84
CA ALA A 86 12.83 10.23 -11.84
C ALA A 86 11.48 9.83 -11.23
N ASN A 87 11.47 9.31 -10.01
CA ASN A 87 10.33 8.61 -9.44
C ASN A 87 10.07 8.98 -7.98
N VAL A 88 8.82 8.82 -7.58
CA VAL A 88 8.37 8.76 -6.19
C VAL A 88 7.99 7.31 -5.87
N TYR A 89 8.42 6.83 -4.71
CA TYR A 89 8.25 5.44 -4.27
C TYR A 89 7.45 5.38 -2.98
N LEU A 90 6.39 4.58 -2.98
CA LEU A 90 5.62 4.25 -1.77
C LEU A 90 5.80 2.76 -1.47
N LEU A 91 6.31 2.46 -0.28
CA LEU A 91 6.40 1.11 0.25
C LEU A 91 5.15 0.83 1.07
N LEU A 92 4.33 -0.12 0.62
CA LEU A 92 3.01 -0.42 1.15
C LEU A 92 2.95 -1.87 1.63
N GLU A 93 1.94 -2.17 2.44
CA GLU A 93 1.53 -3.55 2.73
C GLU A 93 1.26 -4.35 1.46
N HIS A 94 1.76 -5.58 1.45
CA HIS A 94 1.46 -6.53 0.38
C HIS A 94 0.23 -7.37 0.74
N CYS A 95 -0.91 -7.04 0.15
CA CYS A 95 -2.11 -7.86 0.25
C CYS A 95 -2.08 -9.02 -0.77
N GLU A 96 -1.86 -10.25 -0.31
CA GLU A 96 -1.80 -11.45 -1.17
C GLU A 96 -3.14 -11.76 -1.87
N GLY A 97 -4.26 -11.27 -1.31
CA GLY A 97 -5.62 -11.63 -1.71
C GLY A 97 -6.14 -11.06 -3.04
N ARG A 98 -5.36 -10.30 -3.84
CA ARG A 98 -5.86 -9.45 -4.96
C ARG A 98 -6.92 -8.42 -4.51
N GLU A 99 -7.25 -7.51 -5.41
CA GLU A 99 -8.26 -6.47 -5.17
C GLU A 99 -9.67 -7.06 -5.01
N LEU A 100 -10.47 -6.49 -4.10
CA LEU A 100 -11.87 -6.89 -3.88
C LEU A 100 -12.70 -6.90 -5.17
N PHE A 101 -12.44 -5.96 -6.08
CA PHE A 101 -13.14 -5.89 -7.37
C PHE A 101 -12.95 -7.16 -8.22
N PHE A 102 -11.76 -7.78 -8.17
CA PHE A 102 -11.50 -9.05 -8.85
C PHE A 102 -12.42 -10.16 -8.31
N HIS A 103 -12.59 -10.24 -6.99
CA HIS A 103 -13.49 -11.21 -6.36
C HIS A 103 -14.95 -10.95 -6.71
N ILE A 104 -15.38 -9.68 -6.71
CA ILE A 104 -16.73 -9.30 -7.12
C ILE A 104 -17.01 -9.73 -8.56
N GLN A 105 -16.05 -9.54 -9.48
CA GLN A 105 -16.19 -10.01 -10.86
C GLN A 105 -16.29 -11.54 -10.95
N SER A 106 -15.44 -12.24 -10.21
CA SER A 106 -15.45 -13.72 -10.14
C SER A 106 -16.81 -14.26 -9.67
N LEU A 107 -17.39 -13.65 -8.63
CA LEU A 107 -18.72 -14.00 -8.13
C LEU A 107 -19.82 -13.71 -9.15
N LYS A 108 -19.77 -12.55 -9.82
CA LYS A 108 -20.72 -12.21 -10.91
C LYS A 108 -20.66 -13.23 -12.05
N ALA A 109 -19.47 -13.61 -12.49
CA ALA A 109 -19.28 -14.61 -13.54
C ALA A 109 -19.84 -15.98 -13.14
N LYS A 110 -19.69 -16.35 -11.85
CA LYS A 110 -20.23 -17.58 -11.26
C LYS A 110 -21.72 -17.49 -10.89
N LYS A 111 -22.36 -16.34 -11.05
CA LYS A 111 -23.73 -16.04 -10.57
C LYS A 111 -23.92 -16.33 -9.07
N THR A 112 -22.86 -16.17 -8.28
CA THR A 112 -22.90 -16.34 -6.81
C THR A 112 -22.80 -14.98 -6.11
N ARG A 113 -23.10 -14.95 -4.81
CA ARG A 113 -23.02 -13.76 -3.95
C ARG A 113 -22.10 -14.03 -2.77
N LEU A 114 -21.64 -12.95 -2.12
CA LEU A 114 -21.00 -13.05 -0.81
C LEU A 114 -22.02 -13.57 0.21
N SER A 115 -21.59 -14.49 1.06
CA SER A 115 -22.37 -14.96 2.20
C SER A 115 -22.10 -14.06 3.40
N GLU A 116 -23.15 -13.72 4.14
CA GLU A 116 -23.02 -13.16 5.48
C GLU A 116 -22.68 -14.31 6.45
N GLN A 117 -21.66 -14.13 7.29
CA GLN A 117 -21.41 -14.97 8.46
C GLN A 117 -21.76 -14.14 9.69
N GLN A 118 -22.66 -14.69 10.52
CA GLN A 118 -23.07 -14.13 11.81
C GLN A 118 -22.21 -14.69 12.93
#